data_AF-A0A836CKQ5-F1
#
_entry.id   AF-A0A836CKQ5-F1
#
_cell.length_a   1.000
_cell.length_b   1.000
_cell.length_c   1.000
_cell.angle_alpha   90.00
_cell.angle_beta   90.00
_cell.angle_gamma   90.00
#
_symmetry.space_group_name_H-M   'P 1'
#
loop_
_entity.id
_entity.type
_entity.pdbx_description
1 polymer ?
#
loop_
_entity_poly.entity_id
_entity_poly.type
_entity_poly.pdbx_seq_one_letter_code
_entity_poly.pdbx_strand_id
1 'polypeptide(L)'
;KPFTCDVEGCNYASTDSGNLNTHKRTHTGEKPFACDVAGCGAAFADSGNLVTHMRTHTGEKPYSCDFVGCKAAFARSHHLVSHVRAHISEKPFKCDVEGCGAAFTTSGSLVSHRRTHTGEKPFKCDVEGCGAAFTTSGSLVSHRRTHTGEKPFVCDIGVCGAAFTMSSQLIVHTRIHSNEKPFSCDFEGCDAAFAQSSHLVTHKQ
;
A
#
# COMPACT_ATOMS: atom_id res chain seq x y z
N LYS A 1 23.28 24.00 10.48
CA LYS A 1 22.29 23.44 11.44
C LYS A 1 22.94 23.44 12.83
N PRO A 2 22.57 24.37 13.72
CA PRO A 2 23.29 24.62 14.98
C PRO A 2 23.18 23.49 16.02
N PHE A 3 22.16 22.64 15.93
CA PHE A 3 21.95 21.54 16.86
C PHE A 3 22.41 20.24 16.22
N THR A 4 23.47 19.63 16.74
CA THR A 4 24.05 18.38 16.23
C THR A 4 23.85 17.26 17.26
N CYS A 5 23.68 16.03 16.77
CA CYS A 5 23.68 14.86 17.62
C CYS A 5 25.10 14.57 18.12
N ASP A 6 25.19 14.17 19.38
CA ASP A 6 26.41 13.82 20.13
C ASP A 6 26.66 12.31 20.19
N VAL A 7 25.74 11.50 19.65
CA VAL A 7 25.89 10.04 19.60
C VAL A 7 26.90 9.66 18.53
N GLU A 8 27.88 8.84 18.91
CA GLU A 8 28.95 8.37 18.01
C GLU A 8 28.36 7.69 16.76
N GLY A 9 28.88 8.06 15.58
CA GLY A 9 28.38 7.57 14.29
C GLY A 9 27.08 8.22 13.82
N CYS A 10 26.50 9.17 14.58
CA CYS A 10 25.29 9.89 14.18
C CYS A 10 25.59 11.27 13.59
N ASN A 11 25.36 11.42 12.28
CA ASN A 11 25.53 12.70 11.58
C ASN A 11 24.27 13.58 11.57
N TYR A 12 23.32 13.33 12.48
CA TYR A 12 22.08 14.10 12.52
C TYR A 12 22.33 15.53 13.00
N ALA A 13 21.72 16.49 12.31
CA ALA A 13 21.67 17.86 12.74
C ALA A 13 20.31 18.50 12.39
N SER A 14 19.87 19.43 13.23
CA SER A 14 18.62 20.19 13.09
C SER A 14 18.85 21.70 13.29
N THR A 15 17.89 22.49 12.84
CA THR A 15 17.82 23.94 13.08
C THR A 15 17.08 24.29 14.37
N ASP A 16 16.46 23.31 15.01
CA ASP A 16 15.63 23.45 16.20
C ASP A 16 16.04 22.40 17.25
N SER A 17 16.11 22.82 18.51
CA SER A 17 16.53 21.97 19.63
C SER A 17 15.49 20.91 19.97
N GLY A 18 14.19 21.19 19.79
CA GLY A 18 13.11 20.22 19.94
C GLY A 18 13.27 19.03 18.99
N ASN A 19 13.56 19.31 17.72
CA ASN A 19 13.85 18.28 16.72
C ASN A 19 15.10 17.45 17.07
N LEU A 20 16.15 18.06 17.63
CA LEU A 20 17.32 17.33 18.10
C LEU A 20 16.95 16.40 19.27
N ASN A 21 16.16 16.89 20.23
CA ASN A 21 15.72 16.08 21.37
C ASN A 21 14.85 14.90 20.95
N THR A 22 13.89 15.12 20.05
CA THR A 22 13.08 14.04 19.46
C THR A 22 13.95 13.05 18.70
N HIS A 23 14.97 13.52 17.98
CA HIS A 23 15.93 12.64 17.32
C HIS A 23 16.74 11.81 18.33
N LYS A 24 17.23 12.39 19.45
CA LYS A 24 17.98 11.63 20.46
C LYS A 24 17.18 10.44 21.01
N ARG A 25 15.85 10.55 21.09
CA ARG A 25 14.97 9.44 21.48
C ARG A 25 15.01 8.24 20.53
N THR A 26 15.46 8.40 19.29
CA THR A 26 15.66 7.25 18.38
C THR A 26 16.83 6.36 18.80
N HIS A 27 17.80 6.90 19.54
CA HIS A 27 18.91 6.13 20.09
C HIS A 27 18.55 5.44 21.39
N THR A 28 17.74 6.10 22.25
CA THR A 28 17.34 5.55 23.55
C THR A 28 16.10 4.64 23.47
N GLY A 29 15.31 4.77 22.41
CA GLY A 29 14.01 4.09 22.27
C GLY A 29 12.89 4.71 23.11
N GLU A 30 13.13 5.85 23.76
CA GLU A 30 12.16 6.55 24.61
C GLU A 30 10.93 7.00 23.79
N LYS A 31 9.74 6.66 24.29
CA LYS A 31 8.46 6.98 23.64
C LYS A 31 7.48 7.59 24.65
N PRO A 32 7.66 8.87 25.02
CA PRO A 32 6.87 9.49 26.10
C PRO A 32 5.38 9.65 25.78
N PHE A 33 5.04 9.67 24.49
CA PHE A 33 3.68 9.95 24.04
C PHE A 33 2.94 8.65 23.77
N ALA A 34 2.34 8.09 24.82
CA ALA A 34 1.52 6.88 24.75
C ALA A 34 0.11 7.19 24.23
N CYS A 35 -0.45 6.25 23.46
CA CYS A 35 -1.85 6.24 23.09
C CYS A 35 -2.69 5.81 24.30
N ASP A 36 -3.73 6.57 24.60
CA ASP A 36 -4.66 6.37 25.70
C ASP A 36 -5.80 5.39 25.36
N VAL A 37 -5.95 5.00 24.09
CA VAL A 37 -6.97 4.05 23.66
C VAL A 37 -6.67 2.65 24.20
N ALA A 38 -7.62 2.12 24.96
CA ALA A 38 -7.52 0.81 25.58
C ALA A 38 -7.22 -0.29 24.55
N GLY A 39 -6.23 -1.13 24.85
CA GLY A 39 -5.79 -2.23 23.99
C GLY A 39 -4.89 -1.82 22.81
N CYS A 40 -4.60 -0.52 22.60
CA CYS A 40 -3.71 -0.10 21.51
C CYS A 40 -2.23 -0.31 21.85
N GLY A 41 -1.79 0.16 23.02
CA GLY A 41 -0.40 0.03 23.49
C GLY A 41 0.65 0.77 22.64
N ALA A 42 0.24 1.57 21.65
CA ALA A 42 1.16 2.35 20.83
C ALA A 42 1.76 3.52 21.62
N ALA A 43 3.05 3.80 21.39
CA ALA A 43 3.72 4.97 21.97
C ALA A 43 4.70 5.58 20.96
N PHE A 44 4.91 6.88 21.06
CA PHE A 44 5.65 7.67 20.09
C PHE A 44 6.71 8.55 20.75
N ALA A 45 7.80 8.79 20.03
CA ALA A 45 8.88 9.68 20.45
C ALA A 45 8.50 11.17 20.29
N ASP A 46 7.40 11.47 19.58
CA ASP A 46 6.94 12.82 19.25
C ASP A 46 5.42 12.93 19.40
N SER A 47 4.93 14.08 19.87
CA SER A 47 3.51 14.32 20.12
C SER A 47 2.71 14.45 18.81
N GLY A 48 3.28 15.02 17.76
CA GLY A 48 2.65 15.11 16.43
C GLY A 48 2.41 13.74 15.82
N ASN A 49 3.31 12.79 16.06
CA ASN A 49 3.11 11.39 15.69
C ASN A 49 1.97 10.73 16.47
N LEU A 50 1.83 11.01 17.77
CA LEU A 50 0.68 10.56 18.55
C LEU A 50 -0.64 11.14 18.00
N VAL A 51 -0.71 12.46 17.78
CA VAL A 51 -1.91 13.11 17.19
C VAL A 51 -2.28 12.47 15.85
N THR A 52 -1.28 12.25 15.00
CA THR A 52 -1.49 11.59 13.70
C THR A 52 -1.94 10.15 13.86
N HIS A 53 -1.43 9.43 14.87
CA HIS A 53 -1.86 8.08 15.20
C HIS A 53 -3.30 8.05 15.72
N MET A 54 -3.74 9.02 16.53
CA MET A 54 -5.11 9.06 17.05
C MET A 54 -6.17 9.05 15.93
N ARG A 55 -5.83 9.55 14.73
CA ARG A 55 -6.68 9.47 13.54
C ARG A 55 -7.00 8.04 13.08
N THR A 56 -6.21 7.04 13.48
CA THR A 56 -6.54 5.63 13.21
C THR A 56 -7.67 5.10 14.07
N HIS A 57 -7.90 5.71 15.24
CA HIS A 57 -9.00 5.36 16.14
C HIS A 57 -10.26 6.17 15.82
N THR A 58 -10.11 7.47 15.54
CA THR A 58 -11.24 8.36 15.24
C THR A 58 -11.73 8.26 13.80
N GLY A 59 -10.90 7.79 12.88
CA GLY A 59 -11.18 7.78 11.44
C GLY A 59 -11.08 9.17 10.79
N GLU A 60 -10.59 10.18 11.50
CA GLU A 60 -10.44 11.55 11.00
C GLU A 60 -9.53 11.60 9.76
N LYS A 61 -10.01 12.26 8.70
CA LYS A 61 -9.31 12.40 7.42
C LYS A 61 -9.30 13.88 6.98
N PRO A 62 -8.42 14.71 7.54
CA PRO A 62 -8.44 16.16 7.31
C PRO A 62 -8.09 16.59 5.89
N TYR A 63 -7.46 15.71 5.12
CA TYR A 63 -6.91 16.04 3.80
C TYR A 63 -7.79 15.45 2.71
N SER A 64 -8.72 16.25 2.20
CA SER A 64 -9.65 15.87 1.13
C SER A 64 -9.08 16.15 -0.25
N CYS A 65 -9.48 15.34 -1.23
CA CYS A 65 -9.18 15.57 -2.63
C CYS A 65 -10.21 16.51 -3.25
N ASP A 66 -9.74 17.58 -3.90
CA ASP A 66 -10.59 18.58 -4.54
C ASP A 66 -10.88 18.27 -6.02
N PHE A 67 -10.46 17.11 -6.53
CA PHE A 67 -10.71 16.71 -7.91
C PHE A 67 -12.20 16.39 -8.12
N VAL A 68 -12.79 16.90 -9.20
CA VAL A 68 -14.23 16.75 -9.47
C VAL A 68 -14.61 15.27 -9.55
N GLY A 69 -15.64 14.87 -8.79
CA GLY A 69 -16.10 13.48 -8.71
C GLY A 69 -15.28 12.58 -7.78
N CYS A 70 -14.14 13.05 -7.26
CA CYS A 70 -13.38 12.34 -6.25
C CYS A 70 -13.87 12.68 -4.85
N LYS A 71 -14.13 11.65 -4.03
CA LYS A 71 -14.50 11.81 -2.61
C LYS A 71 -13.42 11.29 -1.66
N ALA A 72 -12.20 11.09 -2.18
CA ALA A 72 -11.11 10.53 -1.39
C ALA A 72 -10.63 11.55 -0.35
N ALA A 73 -10.43 11.08 0.88
CA ALA A 73 -9.85 11.86 1.96
C ALA A 73 -8.84 11.01 2.74
N PHE A 74 -7.83 11.68 3.31
CA PHE A 74 -6.66 11.05 3.90
C PHE A 74 -6.36 11.60 5.28
N ALA A 75 -5.81 10.75 6.15
CA ALA A 75 -5.35 11.13 7.49
C ALA A 75 -4.02 11.90 7.47
N ARG A 76 -3.27 11.89 6.35
CA ARG A 76 -1.99 12.58 6.18
C ARG A 76 -1.89 13.27 4.82
N SER A 77 -1.27 14.45 4.80
CA SER A 77 -1.14 15.30 3.61
C SER A 77 -0.36 14.64 2.47
N HIS A 78 0.74 13.95 2.76
CA HIS A 78 1.56 13.31 1.71
C HIS A 78 0.83 12.15 1.01
N HIS A 79 -0.16 11.54 1.65
CA HIS A 79 -1.04 10.56 0.99
C HIS A 79 -1.98 11.26 0.01
N LEU A 80 -2.55 12.42 0.38
CA LEU A 80 -3.32 13.25 -0.55
C LEU A 80 -2.48 13.67 -1.76
N VAL A 81 -1.26 14.17 -1.55
CA VAL A 81 -0.37 14.56 -2.65
C VAL A 81 -0.11 13.37 -3.58
N SER A 82 0.22 12.20 -3.01
CA SER A 82 0.47 10.99 -3.80
C SER A 82 -0.77 10.50 -4.55
N HIS A 83 -1.97 10.71 -3.98
CA HIS A 83 -3.24 10.42 -4.63
C HIS A 83 -3.55 11.38 -5.79
N VAL A 84 -3.35 12.69 -5.59
CA VAL A 84 -3.55 13.71 -6.64
C VAL A 84 -2.66 13.43 -7.86
N ARG A 85 -1.43 12.94 -7.66
CA ARG A 85 -0.57 12.49 -8.75
C ARG A 85 -1.21 11.44 -9.67
N ALA A 86 -2.09 10.60 -9.13
CA ALA A 86 -2.80 9.61 -9.94
C ALA A 86 -3.85 10.27 -10.87
N HIS A 87 -4.50 11.36 -10.45
CA HIS A 87 -5.45 12.10 -11.30
C HIS A 87 -4.76 12.75 -12.49
N ILE A 88 -3.60 13.36 -12.26
CA ILE A 88 -2.83 14.06 -13.32
C ILE A 88 -1.81 13.14 -14.03
N SER A 89 -1.82 11.84 -13.71
CA SER A 89 -0.88 10.85 -14.24
C SER A 89 0.61 11.19 -14.04
N GLU A 90 0.93 11.96 -13.00
CA GLU A 90 2.31 12.35 -12.68
C GLU A 90 3.04 11.19 -11.98
N LYS A 91 4.17 10.76 -12.55
CA LYS A 91 4.99 9.66 -12.04
C LYS A 91 6.45 10.09 -11.85
N PRO A 92 6.78 10.82 -10.76
CA PRO A 92 8.11 11.39 -10.58
C PRO A 92 9.23 10.35 -10.40
N PHE A 93 8.87 9.16 -9.92
CA PHE A 93 9.84 8.14 -9.54
C PHE A 93 10.05 7.16 -10.70
N LYS A 94 11.04 7.45 -11.55
CA LYS A 94 11.38 6.63 -12.71
C LYS A 94 12.37 5.52 -12.33
N CYS A 95 12.20 4.36 -12.94
CA CYS A 95 13.18 3.29 -12.86
C CYS A 95 14.43 3.66 -13.67
N ASP A 96 15.59 3.44 -13.06
CA ASP A 96 16.92 3.68 -13.59
C ASP A 96 17.47 2.52 -14.44
N VAL A 97 16.73 1.42 -14.54
CA VAL A 97 17.14 0.25 -15.32
C VAL A 97 16.83 0.49 -16.80
N GLU A 98 17.87 0.45 -17.62
CA GLU A 98 17.80 0.62 -19.07
C GLU A 98 16.79 -0.35 -19.70
N GLY A 99 15.96 0.18 -20.60
CA GLY A 99 14.90 -0.58 -21.28
C GLY A 99 13.64 -0.87 -20.45
N CYS A 100 13.60 -0.54 -19.15
CA CYS A 100 12.41 -0.79 -18.33
C CYS A 100 11.31 0.26 -18.55
N GLY A 101 11.67 1.55 -18.56
CA GLY A 101 10.72 2.66 -18.76
C GLY A 101 9.65 2.84 -17.68
N ALA A 102 9.65 2.01 -16.63
CA ALA A 102 8.64 2.06 -15.57
C ALA A 102 8.77 3.34 -14.72
N ALA A 103 7.63 3.91 -14.33
CA ALA A 103 7.58 5.09 -13.47
C ALA A 103 6.42 4.98 -12.46
N PHE A 104 6.61 5.59 -11.29
CA PHE A 104 5.72 5.44 -10.14
C PHE A 104 5.37 6.79 -9.50
N THR A 105 4.22 6.84 -8.82
CA THR A 105 3.73 8.02 -8.08
C THR A 105 4.40 8.17 -6.70
N THR A 106 4.97 7.08 -6.17
CA THR A 106 5.65 7.01 -4.88
C THR A 106 7.03 6.34 -4.98
N SER A 107 7.97 6.75 -4.13
CA SER A 107 9.31 6.16 -4.05
C SER A 107 9.30 4.71 -3.56
N GLY A 108 8.42 4.37 -2.61
CA GLY A 108 8.29 3.00 -2.09
C GLY A 108 7.87 1.99 -3.16
N SER A 109 7.01 2.42 -4.10
CA SER A 109 6.64 1.62 -5.27
C SER A 109 7.83 1.39 -6.20
N LEU A 110 8.65 2.42 -6.45
CA LEU A 110 9.88 2.28 -7.23
C LEU A 110 10.87 1.32 -6.56
N VAL A 111 11.09 1.43 -5.25
CA VAL A 111 11.99 0.52 -4.52
C VAL A 111 11.50 -0.92 -4.62
N SER A 112 10.21 -1.15 -4.42
CA SER A 112 9.62 -2.50 -4.54
C SER A 112 9.70 -3.03 -5.97
N HIS A 113 9.55 -2.17 -6.97
CA HIS A 113 9.73 -2.53 -8.37
C HIS A 113 11.18 -2.87 -8.71
N ARG A 114 12.17 -2.13 -8.20
CA ARG A 114 13.60 -2.44 -8.45
C ARG A 114 13.97 -3.86 -8.03
N ARG A 115 13.28 -4.42 -7.03
CA ARG A 115 13.45 -5.82 -6.61
C ARG A 115 13.08 -6.83 -7.69
N THR A 116 12.25 -6.47 -8.68
CA THR A 116 11.93 -7.37 -9.81
C THR A 116 13.11 -7.52 -10.76
N HIS A 117 13.98 -6.51 -10.83
CA HIS A 117 15.21 -6.57 -11.65
C HIS A 117 16.32 -7.33 -10.95
N THR A 118 16.44 -7.17 -9.63
CA THR A 118 17.48 -7.85 -8.84
C THR A 118 17.08 -9.27 -8.41
N GLY A 119 15.79 -9.60 -8.45
CA GLY A 119 15.26 -10.85 -7.90
C GLY A 119 15.19 -10.90 -6.37
N GLU A 120 15.48 -9.79 -5.68
CA GLU A 120 15.49 -9.72 -4.22
C GLU A 120 14.08 -9.97 -3.65
N LYS A 121 13.97 -10.96 -2.77
CA LYS A 121 12.70 -11.35 -2.12
C LYS A 121 12.87 -11.36 -0.60
N PRO A 122 12.81 -10.19 0.07
CA PRO A 122 13.08 -10.08 1.51
C PRO A 122 12.04 -10.78 2.38
N PHE A 123 10.82 -10.94 1.86
CA PHE A 123 9.69 -11.44 2.63
C PHE A 123 9.52 -12.94 2.38
N LYS A 124 10.15 -13.75 3.24
CA LYS A 124 10.09 -15.21 3.17
C LYS A 124 8.91 -15.76 3.95
N CYS A 125 8.29 -16.82 3.42
CA CYS A 125 7.30 -17.60 4.14
C CYS A 125 7.98 -18.38 5.27
N ASP A 126 7.38 -18.33 6.45
CA ASP A 126 7.82 -19.00 7.67
C ASP A 126 7.27 -20.43 7.80
N VAL A 127 6.40 -20.84 6.87
CA VAL A 127 5.84 -22.20 6.85
C VAL A 127 6.88 -23.18 6.33
N GLU A 128 7.24 -24.15 7.17
CA GLU A 128 8.18 -25.22 6.87
C GLU A 128 7.80 -25.96 5.58
N GLY A 129 8.78 -26.20 4.72
CA GLY A 129 8.59 -26.87 3.43
C GLY A 129 7.99 -26.01 2.30
N CYS A 130 7.55 -24.77 2.57
CA CYS A 130 6.97 -23.91 1.52
C CYS A 130 8.04 -23.25 0.64
N GLY A 131 9.10 -22.70 1.24
CA GLY A 131 10.20 -22.03 0.53
C GLY A 131 9.82 -20.76 -0.24
N ALA A 132 8.56 -20.34 -0.22
CA ALA A 132 8.09 -19.17 -0.98
C ALA A 132 8.67 -17.86 -0.43
N ALA A 133 9.02 -16.94 -1.32
CA ALA A 133 9.52 -15.62 -0.97
C ALA A 133 8.96 -14.55 -1.92
N PHE A 134 8.78 -13.34 -1.39
CA PHE A 134 8.07 -12.24 -2.05
C PHE A 134 8.86 -10.94 -1.99
N THR A 135 8.61 -10.06 -2.97
CA THR A 135 9.21 -8.72 -3.07
C THR A 135 8.54 -7.70 -2.15
N THR A 136 7.31 -7.97 -1.71
CA THR A 136 6.51 -7.13 -0.82
C THR A 136 5.89 -7.93 0.33
N SER A 137 5.68 -7.28 1.48
CA SER A 137 5.05 -7.89 2.66
C SER A 137 3.58 -8.25 2.43
N GLY A 138 2.83 -7.43 1.69
CA GLY A 138 1.43 -7.69 1.38
C GLY A 138 1.21 -8.97 0.57
N SER A 139 2.14 -9.28 -0.34
CA SER A 139 2.15 -10.54 -1.07
C SER A 139 2.41 -11.73 -0.16
N LEU A 140 3.35 -11.61 0.79
CA LEU A 140 3.58 -12.64 1.81
C LEU A 140 2.34 -12.87 2.69
N VAL A 141 1.69 -11.80 3.17
CA VAL A 141 0.47 -11.91 3.99
C VAL A 141 -0.65 -12.61 3.21
N SER A 142 -0.86 -12.22 1.95
CA SER A 142 -1.87 -12.85 1.09
C SER A 142 -1.54 -14.32 0.83
N HIS A 143 -0.25 -14.65 0.63
CA HIS A 143 0.21 -16.02 0.50
C HIS A 143 0.00 -16.84 1.78
N ARG A 144 0.24 -16.29 2.97
CA ARG A 144 0.03 -17.03 4.24
C ARG A 144 -1.41 -17.52 4.39
N ARG A 145 -2.39 -16.82 3.80
CA ARG A 145 -3.79 -17.27 3.76
C ARG A 145 -4.00 -18.58 3.00
N THR A 146 -3.10 -18.97 2.09
CA THR A 146 -3.20 -20.26 1.40
C THR A 146 -2.85 -21.43 2.32
N HIS A 147 -2.05 -21.20 3.36
CA HIS A 147 -1.71 -22.21 4.36
C HIS A 147 -2.78 -22.33 5.43
N THR A 148 -3.35 -21.19 5.85
CA THR A 148 -4.39 -21.18 6.90
C THR A 148 -5.79 -21.48 6.37
N GLY A 149 -6.01 -21.32 5.06
CA GLY A 149 -7.34 -21.41 4.44
C GLY A 149 -8.22 -20.18 4.70
N GLU A 150 -7.69 -19.13 5.32
CA GLU A 150 -8.44 -17.92 5.64
C GLU A 150 -8.95 -17.22 4.37
N LYS A 151 -10.27 -16.98 4.31
CA LYS A 151 -10.94 -16.33 3.17
C LYS A 151 -11.77 -15.13 3.64
N PRO A 152 -11.13 -13.97 3.91
CA PRO A 152 -11.81 -12.82 4.52
C PRO A 152 -12.85 -12.16 3.61
N PHE A 153 -12.75 -12.38 2.29
CA PHE A 153 -13.56 -11.69 1.31
C PHE A 153 -14.73 -12.56 0.89
N VAL A 154 -15.87 -12.38 1.54
CA VAL A 154 -17.09 -13.15 1.31
C VAL A 154 -18.00 -12.42 0.33
N CYS A 155 -18.60 -13.17 -0.60
CA CYS A 155 -19.65 -12.66 -1.47
C CYS A 155 -20.90 -12.34 -0.66
N ASP A 156 -21.38 -11.11 -0.82
CA ASP A 156 -22.55 -10.57 -0.14
C ASP A 156 -23.89 -11.13 -0.66
N ILE A 157 -23.87 -11.77 -1.83
CA ILE A 157 -25.03 -12.43 -2.41
C ILE A 157 -25.29 -13.74 -1.66
N GLY A 158 -26.30 -13.70 -0.79
CA GLY A 158 -26.53 -14.71 0.26
C GLY A 158 -26.68 -16.16 -0.21
N VAL A 159 -27.12 -16.39 -1.45
CA VAL A 159 -27.23 -17.76 -2.01
C VAL A 159 -25.90 -18.30 -2.53
N CYS A 160 -24.89 -17.45 -2.72
CA CYS A 160 -23.63 -17.84 -3.34
C CYS A 160 -22.66 -18.49 -2.34
N GLY A 161 -22.52 -17.91 -1.14
CA GLY A 161 -21.63 -18.42 -0.09
C GLY A 161 -20.13 -18.44 -0.46
N ALA A 162 -19.74 -17.88 -1.61
CA ALA A 162 -18.35 -17.90 -2.07
C ALA A 162 -17.47 -16.99 -1.22
N ALA A 163 -16.28 -17.46 -0.88
CA ALA A 163 -15.29 -16.71 -0.12
C ALA A 163 -13.90 -16.81 -0.75
N PHE A 164 -13.15 -15.72 -0.67
CA PHE A 164 -11.88 -15.53 -1.37
C PHE A 164 -10.76 -15.05 -0.45
N THR A 165 -9.53 -15.35 -0.85
CA THR A 165 -8.30 -14.96 -0.12
C THR A 165 -7.87 -13.52 -0.42
N MET A 166 -8.32 -12.98 -1.56
CA MET A 166 -8.02 -11.63 -2.05
C MET A 166 -9.30 -10.90 -2.48
N SER A 167 -9.38 -9.60 -2.24
CA SER A 167 -10.52 -8.77 -2.65
C SER A 167 -10.69 -8.70 -4.17
N SER A 168 -9.60 -8.71 -4.93
CA SER A 168 -9.66 -8.71 -6.41
C SER A 168 -10.36 -9.95 -6.96
N GLN A 169 -10.19 -11.11 -6.30
CA GLN A 169 -10.89 -12.34 -6.66
C GLN A 169 -12.39 -12.20 -6.42
N LEU A 170 -12.78 -11.61 -5.28
CA LEU A 170 -14.19 -11.31 -4.99
C LEU A 170 -14.78 -10.35 -6.03
N ILE A 171 -14.10 -9.26 -6.39
CA ILE A 171 -14.57 -8.30 -7.41
C ILE A 171 -14.74 -8.97 -8.77
N VAL A 172 -13.82 -9.84 -9.17
CA VAL A 172 -13.97 -10.59 -10.43
C VAL A 172 -15.14 -11.57 -10.33
N HIS A 173 -15.32 -12.22 -9.19
CA HIS A 173 -16.43 -13.13 -8.95
C HIS A 173 -17.79 -12.43 -8.98
N THR A 174 -17.93 -11.22 -8.43
CA THR A 174 -19.22 -10.50 -8.42
C THR A 174 -19.73 -10.17 -9.82
N ARG A 175 -18.85 -10.14 -10.82
CA ARG A 175 -19.23 -9.98 -12.25
C ARG A 175 -20.07 -11.13 -12.78
N ILE A 176 -20.00 -12.31 -12.17
CA ILE A 176 -20.85 -13.45 -12.52
C ILE A 176 -22.32 -13.14 -12.18
N HIS A 177 -22.55 -12.38 -11.11
CA HIS A 177 -23.89 -12.02 -10.66
C HIS A 177 -24.43 -10.79 -11.38
N SER A 178 -23.59 -9.81 -11.68
CA SER A 178 -23.99 -8.60 -12.42
C SER A 178 -23.99 -8.76 -13.93
N ASN A 179 -23.39 -9.84 -14.45
CA ASN A 179 -23.08 -10.04 -15.88
C ASN A 179 -22.24 -8.91 -16.49
N GLU A 180 -21.48 -8.17 -15.67
CA GLU A 180 -20.64 -7.08 -16.14
C GLU A 180 -19.45 -7.62 -16.96
N LYS A 181 -19.27 -7.07 -18.16
CA LYS A 181 -18.19 -7.42 -19.10
C LYS A 181 -17.40 -6.17 -19.49
N PRO A 182 -16.49 -5.67 -18.63
CA PRO A 182 -15.81 -4.40 -18.84
C PRO A 182 -14.81 -4.41 -20.00
N PHE A 183 -14.41 -5.60 -20.47
CA PHE A 183 -13.32 -5.76 -21.43
C PHE A 183 -13.90 -6.15 -22.78
N SER A 184 -14.12 -5.17 -23.66
CA SER A 184 -14.57 -5.38 -25.03
C SER A 184 -13.39 -5.58 -25.98
N CYS A 185 -13.61 -6.37 -27.02
CA CYS A 185 -12.75 -6.38 -28.19
C CYS A 185 -12.86 -5.03 -28.91
N ASP A 186 -11.73 -4.53 -29.41
CA ASP A 186 -11.60 -3.29 -30.18
C ASP A 186 -11.45 -3.55 -31.68
N PHE A 187 -11.51 -4.82 -32.10
CA PHE A 187 -11.44 -5.19 -33.51
C PHE A 187 -12.79 -4.94 -34.19
N GLU A 188 -12.75 -4.26 -35.34
CA GLU A 188 -13.91 -3.95 -36.16
C GLU A 188 -14.69 -5.23 -36.54
N GLY A 189 -15.98 -5.25 -36.24
CA GLY A 189 -16.85 -6.42 -36.46
C GLY A 189 -16.80 -7.49 -35.37
N CYS A 190 -16.15 -7.23 -34.23
CA CYS A 190 -16.10 -8.13 -33.08
C CYS A 190 -16.83 -7.55 -31.86
N ASP A 191 -18.02 -8.08 -31.56
CA ASP A 191 -18.82 -7.66 -30.39
C ASP A 191 -18.47 -8.45 -29.10
N ALA A 192 -17.32 -9.14 -29.08
CA ALA A 192 -16.94 -9.96 -27.95
C ALA A 192 -16.59 -9.08 -26.72
N ALA A 193 -17.22 -9.39 -25.58
CA ALA A 193 -16.93 -8.76 -24.31
C ALA A 193 -16.74 -9.79 -23.20
N PHE A 194 -15.79 -9.51 -22.30
CA PHE A 194 -15.32 -10.44 -21.29
C PHE A 194 -15.38 -9.84 -19.89
N ALA A 195 -15.62 -10.69 -18.90
CA ALA A 195 -15.58 -10.32 -17.48
C ALA A 195 -14.14 -10.20 -16.94
N GLN A 196 -13.13 -10.71 -17.66
CA GLN A 196 -11.72 -10.67 -17.28
C GLN A 196 -10.83 -10.27 -18.45
N SER A 197 -9.80 -9.47 -18.20
CA SER A 197 -8.85 -9.01 -19.22
C SER A 197 -8.01 -10.15 -19.79
N SER A 198 -7.68 -11.17 -18.99
CA SER A 198 -6.96 -12.37 -19.45
C SER A 198 -7.69 -13.06 -20.60
N HIS A 199 -9.01 -13.16 -20.53
CA HIS A 199 -9.84 -13.76 -21.59
C HIS A 199 -9.84 -12.91 -22.87
N LEU A 200 -9.83 -11.57 -22.74
CA LEU A 200 -9.67 -10.69 -23.89
C LEU A 200 -8.29 -10.86 -24.53
N VAL A 201 -7.23 -10.97 -23.73
CA VAL A 201 -5.87 -11.22 -24.23
C VAL A 201 -5.79 -12.52 -25.00
N THR A 202 -6.35 -13.61 -24.47
CA THR A 202 -6.38 -14.90 -25.18
C THR A 202 -7.30 -14.89 -26.41
N HIS A 203 -8.34 -14.07 -26.42
CA HIS A 203 -9.23 -13.92 -27.59
C HIS A 203 -8.56 -13.18 -28.75
N LYS A 204 -7.64 -12.25 -28.44
CA LYS A 204 -6.89 -11.47 -29.43
C LYS A 204 -5.68 -12.22 -30.04
N GLN A 205 -5.33 -13.40 -29.50
CA GLN A 205 -4.26 -14.26 -30.01
C GLN A 205 -4.79 -15.17 -31.11
#